data_AF-A0A4P5X2Q0-F1
#
_entry.id   AF-A0A4P5X2Q0-F1
#
_cell.length_a   1.000
_cell.length_b   1.000
_cell.length_c   1.000
_cell.angle_alpha   90.00
_cell.angle_beta   90.00
_cell.angle_gamma   90.00
#
_symmetry.space_group_name_H-M   'P 1'
#
loop_
_entity.id
_entity.type
_entity.pdbx_description
1 polymer ?
#
loop_
_entity_poly.entity_id
_entity_poly.type
_entity_poly.pdbx_seq_one_letter_code
_entity_poly.pdbx_strand_id
1 'polypeptide(L)'
;MLRPGADPENVSELDFLCDFCGSTWKSDRPMIEGHKGSLICGHCLTAAYTQVVLRNAGLTVPEHVACTLCLLNKSGDYWQSGTRVEVREEEVQIELEPGNAVCRWCIERSAGMLSKDGESGWRKPG
;
A
#
# COMPACT_ATOMS: atom_id res chain seq x y z
N MET A 1 -5.81 5.48 -0.53
CA MET A 1 -5.98 6.88 -0.95
C MET A 1 -7.27 7.05 -1.73
N LEU A 2 -8.04 8.12 -1.48
CA LEU A 2 -9.16 8.50 -2.33
C LEU A 2 -8.64 9.26 -3.57
N ARG A 3 -9.25 9.05 -4.73
CA ARG A 3 -8.94 9.75 -5.97
C ARG A 3 -9.15 11.26 -5.77
N PRO A 4 -8.26 12.09 -6.30
CA PRO A 4 -8.43 13.54 -6.27
C PRO A 4 -9.69 13.94 -7.01
N GLY A 5 -10.47 14.88 -6.45
CA GLY A 5 -11.72 15.32 -7.06
C GLY A 5 -12.87 14.31 -6.99
N ALA A 6 -12.72 13.18 -6.29
CA ALA A 6 -13.84 12.26 -6.06
C ALA A 6 -14.96 12.98 -5.29
N ASP A 7 -16.21 12.80 -5.75
CA ASP A 7 -17.39 13.35 -5.10
C ASP A 7 -17.60 12.63 -3.75
N PRO A 8 -17.50 13.33 -2.60
CA PRO A 8 -17.65 12.71 -1.30
C PRO A 8 -19.05 12.10 -1.08
N GLU A 9 -20.07 12.62 -1.78
CA GLU A 9 -21.44 12.13 -1.68
C GLU A 9 -21.72 10.97 -2.66
N ASN A 10 -20.77 10.67 -3.56
CA ASN A 10 -20.92 9.64 -4.60
C ASN A 10 -19.59 8.94 -4.92
N VAL A 11 -18.91 8.45 -3.88
CA VAL A 11 -17.68 7.68 -4.03
C VAL A 11 -17.96 6.29 -4.62
N SER A 12 -17.13 5.87 -5.58
CA SER A 12 -17.16 4.55 -6.20
C SER A 12 -15.89 3.76 -5.93
N GLU A 13 -15.89 2.48 -6.26
CA GLU A 13 -14.71 1.61 -6.19
C GLU A 13 -13.50 2.14 -6.97
N LEU A 14 -13.75 2.88 -8.07
CA LEU A 14 -12.71 3.46 -8.93
C LEU A 14 -12.02 4.67 -8.31
N ASP A 15 -12.58 5.19 -7.20
CA ASP A 15 -12.03 6.29 -6.44
C ASP A 15 -11.07 5.81 -5.35
N PHE A 16 -11.01 4.52 -5.03
CA PHE A 16 -10.06 3.99 -4.05
C PHE A 16 -8.79 3.53 -4.75
N LEU A 17 -7.70 4.24 -4.53
CA LEU A 17 -6.40 4.00 -5.15
C LEU A 17 -5.40 3.43 -4.15
N CYS A 18 -4.63 2.44 -4.58
CA CYS A 18 -3.47 1.95 -3.85
C CYS A 18 -2.39 3.04 -3.82
N ASP A 19 -1.92 3.40 -2.62
CA ASP A 19 -0.88 4.40 -2.42
C ASP A 19 0.48 3.97 -3.01
N PHE A 20 0.67 2.70 -3.31
CA PHE A 20 1.95 2.15 -3.77
C PHE A 20 2.04 2.00 -5.29
N CYS A 21 0.93 1.70 -5.96
CA CYS A 21 0.92 1.45 -7.41
C CYS A 21 -0.17 2.23 -8.18
N GLY A 22 -0.99 3.02 -7.50
CA GLY A 22 -2.04 3.85 -8.12
C GLY A 22 -3.21 3.06 -8.71
N SER A 23 -3.19 1.72 -8.62
CA SER A 23 -4.28 0.89 -9.10
C SER A 23 -5.54 1.08 -8.25
N THR A 24 -6.71 1.12 -8.90
CA THR A 24 -8.02 1.24 -8.23
C THR A 24 -8.38 -0.02 -7.43
N TRP A 25 -9.34 0.07 -6.52
CA TRP A 25 -9.94 -1.12 -5.93
C TRP A 25 -10.68 -1.92 -7.00
N LYS A 26 -10.66 -3.24 -6.85
CA LYS A 26 -11.48 -4.22 -7.59
C LYS A 26 -11.70 -5.44 -6.69
N SER A 27 -12.74 -6.22 -6.96
CA SER A 27 -13.03 -7.45 -6.21
C SER A 27 -11.89 -8.48 -6.25
N ASP A 28 -11.13 -8.53 -7.35
CA ASP A 28 -9.94 -9.38 -7.52
C ASP A 28 -8.65 -8.75 -6.98
N ARG A 29 -8.72 -7.51 -6.49
CA ARG A 29 -7.60 -6.72 -5.96
C ARG A 29 -8.02 -6.07 -4.64
N PRO A 30 -8.16 -6.88 -3.59
CA PRO A 30 -8.54 -6.37 -2.28
C PRO A 30 -7.48 -5.41 -1.75
N MET A 31 -7.89 -4.50 -0.87
CA MET A 31 -7.02 -3.51 -0.26
C MET A 31 -7.13 -3.53 1.26
N ILE A 32 -6.05 -3.18 1.93
CA ILE A 32 -6.03 -2.92 3.37
C ILE A 32 -5.89 -1.42 3.59
N GLU A 33 -6.78 -0.89 4.43
CA GLU A 33 -6.75 0.50 4.87
C GLU A 33 -5.79 0.69 6.06
N GLY A 34 -4.94 1.71 5.95
CA GLY A 34 -4.09 2.23 7.01
C GLY A 34 -4.61 3.55 7.58
N HIS A 35 -3.76 4.28 8.29
CA HIS A 35 -4.10 5.59 8.82
C HIS A 35 -4.39 6.59 7.70
N LYS A 36 -5.35 7.49 7.94
CA LYS A 36 -5.74 8.59 7.04
C LYS A 36 -6.19 8.13 5.65
N GLY A 37 -6.81 6.94 5.54
CA GLY A 37 -7.32 6.41 4.28
C GLY A 37 -6.24 5.96 3.30
N SER A 38 -5.01 5.74 3.77
CA SER A 38 -3.97 5.07 2.98
C SER A 38 -4.38 3.63 2.67
N LEU A 39 -4.01 3.13 1.50
CA LEU A 39 -4.41 1.83 0.99
C LEU A 39 -3.21 1.08 0.40
N ILE A 40 -3.06 -0.19 0.77
CA ILE A 40 -2.18 -1.13 0.08
C ILE A 40 -3.02 -2.22 -0.57
N CYS A 41 -2.83 -2.47 -1.87
CA CYS A 41 -3.52 -3.56 -2.55
C CYS A 41 -2.83 -4.92 -2.32
N GLY A 42 -3.57 -6.01 -2.50
CA GLY A 42 -3.08 -7.37 -2.33
C GLY A 42 -1.82 -7.67 -3.14
N HIS A 43 -1.66 -7.09 -4.34
CA HIS A 43 -0.45 -7.27 -5.16
C HIS A 43 0.78 -6.59 -4.54
N CYS A 44 0.66 -5.32 -4.13
CA CYS A 44 1.75 -4.61 -3.45
C CYS A 44 2.07 -5.25 -2.10
N LEU A 45 1.06 -5.71 -1.37
CA LEU A 45 1.25 -6.42 -0.11
C LEU A 45 1.98 -7.75 -0.32
N THR A 46 1.64 -8.51 -1.37
CA THR A 46 2.36 -9.74 -1.75
C THR A 46 3.83 -9.47 -2.06
N ALA A 47 4.12 -8.43 -2.86
CA ALA A 47 5.49 -8.03 -3.18
C ALA A 47 6.27 -7.64 -1.92
N ALA A 48 5.67 -6.78 -1.08
CA ALA A 48 6.25 -6.32 0.17
C ALA A 48 6.52 -7.46 1.16
N TYR A 49 5.54 -8.36 1.34
CA TYR A 49 5.67 -9.52 2.22
C TYR A 49 6.76 -10.48 1.75
N THR A 50 6.78 -10.78 0.44
CA THR A 50 7.81 -11.64 -0.14
C THR A 50 9.20 -11.07 0.05
N GLN A 51 9.40 -9.79 -0.22
CA GLN A 51 10.72 -9.16 -0.11
C GLN A 51 11.16 -8.99 1.35
N VAL A 52 10.33 -8.38 2.19
CA VAL A 52 10.73 -7.96 3.53
C VAL A 52 10.62 -9.09 4.54
N VAL A 53 9.56 -9.91 4.46
CA VAL A 53 9.29 -10.94 5.47
C VAL A 53 9.92 -12.26 5.08
N LEU A 54 9.64 -12.77 3.87
CA LEU A 54 10.15 -14.09 3.46
C LEU A 54 11.63 -14.07 3.10
N ARG A 55 12.08 -13.06 2.35
CA ARG A 55 13.48 -12.96 1.89
C ARG A 55 14.38 -12.19 2.85
N ASN A 56 13.81 -11.59 3.91
CA ASN A 56 14.52 -10.71 4.83
C ASN A 56 15.38 -9.65 4.11
N ALA A 57 14.87 -9.13 2.99
CA ALA A 57 15.55 -8.22 2.07
C ALA A 57 14.90 -6.83 2.06
N GLY A 58 14.52 -6.35 3.25
CA GLY A 58 13.97 -5.01 3.42
C GLY A 58 15.03 -3.93 3.31
N LEU A 59 14.56 -2.71 3.09
CA LEU A 59 15.39 -1.52 2.95
C LEU A 59 15.37 -0.73 4.24
N THR A 60 16.52 -0.18 4.61
CA THR A 60 16.58 0.94 5.56
C THR A 60 16.26 2.22 4.80
N VAL A 61 15.20 2.92 5.19
CA VAL A 61 14.84 4.21 4.61
C VAL A 61 15.42 5.36 5.45
N PRO A 62 15.63 6.56 4.87
CA PRO A 62 16.05 7.74 5.62
C PRO A 62 15.09 8.07 6.79
N GLU A 63 15.60 8.67 7.87
CA GLU A 63 14.83 8.94 9.10
C GLU A 63 13.58 9.82 8.90
N HIS A 64 13.53 10.61 7.83
CA HIS A 64 12.37 11.45 7.50
C HIS A 64 11.28 10.71 6.72
N VAL A 65 11.54 9.47 6.28
CA VAL A 65 10.56 8.67 5.55
C VAL A 65 9.65 7.93 6.53
N ALA A 66 8.38 8.30 6.52
CA ALA A 66 7.33 7.63 7.29
C ALA A 66 6.78 6.42 6.55
N CYS A 67 6.35 5.41 7.31
CA CYS A 67 5.50 4.35 6.77
C CYS A 67 4.16 4.95 6.31
N THR A 68 3.78 4.75 5.04
CA THR A 68 2.52 5.27 4.49
C THR A 68 1.28 4.76 5.23
N LEU A 69 1.30 3.53 5.76
CA LEU A 69 0.14 2.93 6.43
C LEU A 69 -0.01 3.32 7.91
N CYS A 70 1.08 3.60 8.64
CA CYS A 70 0.99 3.95 10.07
C CYS A 70 1.48 5.36 10.42
N LEU A 71 2.04 6.07 9.45
CA LEU A 71 2.56 7.44 9.59
C LEU A 71 3.68 7.58 10.63
N LEU A 72 4.30 6.46 11.03
CA LEU A 72 5.42 6.45 11.97
C LEU A 72 6.74 6.24 11.23
N ASN A 73 7.76 6.95 11.69
CA ASN A 73 9.15 6.70 11.34
C ASN A 73 9.68 5.66 12.33
N LYS A 74 9.87 4.44 11.86
CA LYS A 74 10.42 3.32 12.64
C LYS A 74 11.83 3.00 12.16
N SER A 75 12.69 2.59 13.08
CA SER A 75 13.90 1.87 12.71
C SER A 75 13.53 0.48 12.17
N GLY A 76 14.35 -0.04 11.26
CA GLY A 76 14.20 -1.38 10.69
C GLY A 76 13.79 -1.39 9.23
N ASP A 77 13.23 -2.52 8.81
CA ASP A 77 13.06 -2.87 7.41
C ASP A 77 11.75 -2.36 6.82
N TYR A 78 11.85 -1.77 5.63
CA TYR A 78 10.74 -1.30 4.82
C TYR A 78 10.71 -2.03 3.49
N TRP A 79 9.52 -2.06 2.90
CA TRP A 79 9.37 -2.20 1.46
C TRP A 79 9.12 -0.82 0.88
N GLN A 80 9.80 -0.48 -0.21
CA GLN A 80 9.53 0.73 -0.99
C GLN A 80 9.00 0.33 -2.35
N SER A 81 7.92 0.98 -2.79
CA SER A 81 7.40 0.75 -4.13
C SER A 81 8.42 1.20 -5.18
N GLY A 82 8.54 0.44 -6.26
CA GLY A 82 9.31 0.84 -7.45
C GLY A 82 8.59 1.87 -8.32
N THR A 83 7.38 2.27 -7.94
CA THR A 83 6.62 3.35 -8.56
C THR A 83 6.26 4.41 -7.54
N ARG A 84 6.42 5.68 -7.92
CA ARG A 84 5.92 6.82 -7.18
C ARG A 84 4.52 7.16 -7.68
N VAL A 85 3.58 7.27 -6.75
CA VAL A 85 2.19 7.66 -7.02
C VAL A 85 1.98 9.02 -6.39
N GLU A 86 1.78 10.02 -7.21
CA GLU A 86 1.51 11.38 -6.77
C GLU A 86 0.13 11.84 -7.24
N VAL A 87 -0.53 12.58 -6.37
CA VAL A 87 -1.74 13.34 -6.69
C VAL A 87 -1.29 14.76 -6.98
N ARG A 88 -1.55 15.24 -8.19
CA ARG A 88 -1.35 16.65 -8.56
C ARG A 88 -2.64 17.20 -9.13
N GLU A 89 -3.20 18.20 -8.45
CA GLU A 89 -4.51 18.78 -8.78
C GLU A 89 -5.60 17.70 -8.82
N GLU A 90 -6.09 17.36 -10.00
CA GLU A 90 -7.15 16.36 -10.23
C GLU A 90 -6.63 15.07 -10.91
N GLU A 91 -5.31 14.95 -11.05
CA GLU A 91 -4.68 13.83 -11.75
C GLU A 91 -3.82 12.95 -10.83
N VAL A 92 -3.76 11.67 -11.18
CA VAL A 92 -2.89 10.68 -10.55
C VAL A 92 -1.70 10.44 -11.48
N GLN A 93 -0.51 10.86 -11.05
CA GLN A 93 0.73 10.65 -11.77
C GLN A 93 1.45 9.42 -11.21
N ILE A 94 1.92 8.56 -12.12
CA ILE A 94 2.66 7.33 -11.77
C ILE A 94 4.01 7.36 -12.50
N GLU A 95 5.09 7.39 -11.74
CA GLU A 95 6.46 7.47 -12.25
C GLU A 95 7.27 6.24 -11.80
N LEU A 96 8.16 5.76 -12.68
CA LEU A 96 9.04 4.60 -12.41
C LEU A 96 10.25 5.00 -11.58
N GLU A 97 10.00 5.34 -10.32
CA GLU A 97 11.01 5.70 -9.33
C GLU A 97 10.58 5.30 -7.92
N PRO A 98 11.49 5.30 -6.93
CA PRO A 98 11.16 4.91 -5.56
C PRO A 98 10.03 5.76 -4.98
N GLY A 99 8.91 5.11 -4.67
CA GLY A 99 7.71 5.75 -4.17
C GLY A 99 7.51 5.60 -2.67
N ASN A 100 6.24 5.43 -2.30
CA ASN A 100 5.80 5.23 -0.93
C ASN A 100 6.41 3.98 -0.29
N ALA A 101 6.63 4.05 1.03
CA ALA A 101 7.28 3.00 1.81
C ALA A 101 6.35 2.45 2.90
N VAL A 102 6.47 1.15 3.19
CA VAL A 102 5.70 0.47 4.25
C VAL A 102 6.64 -0.34 5.13
N CYS A 103 6.55 -0.12 6.44
CA CYS A 103 7.39 -0.84 7.41
C CYS A 103 6.97 -2.31 7.55
N ARG A 104 7.92 -3.17 7.95
CA ARG A 104 7.71 -4.60 8.23
C ARG A 104 6.48 -4.87 9.09
N TRP A 105 6.30 -4.12 10.17
CA TRP A 105 5.16 -4.32 11.07
C TRP A 105 3.80 -4.14 10.36
N CYS A 106 3.67 -3.11 9.53
CA CYS A 106 2.47 -2.89 8.75
C CYS A 106 2.28 -3.97 7.67
N ILE A 107 3.35 -4.45 7.05
CA ILE A 107 3.31 -5.57 6.09
C ILE A 107 2.74 -6.82 6.76
N GLU A 108 3.31 -7.23 7.90
CA GLU A 108 2.90 -8.45 8.61
C GLU A 108 1.47 -8.36 9.14
N ARG A 109 1.10 -7.21 9.72
CA ARG A 109 -0.25 -6.96 10.22
C ARG A 109 -1.27 -6.99 9.08
N SER A 110 -1.01 -6.28 7.98
CA SER A 110 -1.90 -6.23 6.82
C SER A 110 -2.06 -7.60 6.18
N ALA A 111 -0.96 -8.36 6.04
CA ALA A 111 -0.99 -9.74 5.57
C ALA A 111 -1.81 -10.64 6.50
N GLY A 112 -1.68 -10.45 7.82
CA GLY A 112 -2.49 -11.16 8.81
C GLY A 112 -3.98 -10.88 8.67
N MET A 113 -4.37 -9.61 8.48
CA MET A 113 -5.76 -9.19 8.28
C MET A 113 -6.31 -9.77 6.98
N LEU A 114 -5.63 -9.51 5.86
CA LEU A 114 -6.12 -9.90 4.55
C LEU A 114 -6.21 -11.43 4.37
N SER A 115 -5.29 -12.20 4.97
CA SER A 115 -5.35 -13.67 4.92
C SER A 115 -6.53 -14.30 5.63
N LYS A 116 -7.15 -13.58 6.57
CA LYS A 116 -8.33 -14.03 7.32
C LYS A 116 -9.63 -13.66 6.63
N ASP A 117 -9.58 -12.76 5.66
CA ASP A 117 -10.71 -12.42 4.81
C ASP A 117 -10.89 -13.51 3.74
N GLY A 118 -11.84 -14.41 4.00
CA GLY A 118 -12.17 -15.52 3.11
C GLY A 118 -12.76 -15.09 1.77
N GLU A 119 -13.40 -13.92 1.71
CA GLU A 119 -14.04 -13.40 0.50
C GLU A 119 -13.02 -12.78 -0.45
N SER A 120 -11.94 -12.21 0.09
CA SER A 120 -10.87 -11.59 -0.70
C SER A 120 -10.14 -12.55 -1.65
N GLY A 121 -10.20 -13.86 -1.38
CA GLY A 121 -9.41 -14.88 -2.10
C GLY A 121 -7.90 -14.77 -1.91
N TRP A 122 -7.41 -13.76 -1.20
CA TRP A 122 -5.98 -13.52 -1.00
C TRP A 122 -5.40 -14.50 0.02
N ARG A 123 -4.15 -14.89 -0.20
CA ARG A 123 -3.38 -15.78 0.68
C ARG A 123 -2.01 -15.18 0.91
N LYS A 124 -1.46 -15.37 2.11
CA LYS A 124 -0.08 -15.01 2.38
C LYS A 124 0.83 -15.74 1.40
N PRO A 125 1.80 -15.05 0.78
CA PRO A 125 2.82 -15.73 0.00
C PRO A 125 3.64 -16.66 0.91
N GLY A 126 3.98 -17.85 0.39
CA GLY A 126 4.66 -18.92 1.13
C GLY A 126 3.71 -20.00 1.62
#